data_AF-A0A0X9L8W6-F1
#
_entry.id   AF-A0A0X9L8W6-F1
#
_cell.length_a   1.000
_cell.length_b   1.000
_cell.length_c   1.000
_cell.angle_alpha   90.00
_cell.angle_beta   90.00
_cell.angle_gamma   90.00
#
_symmetry.space_group_name_H-M   'P 1'
#
loop_
_entity.id
_entity.type
_entity.pdbx_description
1 polymer ?
#
loop_
_entity_poly.entity_id
_entity_poly.type
_entity_poly.pdbx_seq_one_letter_code
_entity_poly.pdbx_strand_id
1 'polypeptide(L)'
;MTHIRILHRDTAGKVFDGGVDFGPEDFAGQVPAIGDMILNPGVPVGKKRDDPRNREIWTVVGRVFNSRDNKDYVSLIVESRDGTLADDAFA
;
A
#
# COMPACT_ATOMS: atom_id res chain seq x y z
N MET A 1 1.59 15.53 -12.44
CA MET A 1 1.89 15.30 -11.00
C MET A 1 1.78 13.81 -10.82
N THR A 2 2.76 13.16 -10.18
CA THR A 2 2.75 11.70 -10.11
C THR A 2 1.63 11.22 -9.20
N HIS A 3 0.79 10.31 -9.71
CA HIS A 3 -0.27 9.63 -8.99
C HIS A 3 0.12 8.18 -8.76
N ILE A 4 -0.12 7.69 -7.55
CA ILE A 4 0.20 6.33 -7.14
C ILE A 4 -1.11 5.59 -6.90
N ARG A 5 -1.34 4.52 -7.68
CA ARG A 5 -2.51 3.64 -7.53
C ARG A 5 -2.09 2.37 -6.80
N ILE A 6 -2.85 1.97 -5.78
CA ILE A 6 -2.61 0.68 -5.10
C ILE A 6 -3.46 -0.41 -5.74
N LEU A 7 -2.80 -1.46 -6.21
CA LEU A 7 -3.41 -2.70 -6.68
C LEU A 7 -3.08 -3.81 -5.69
N HIS A 8 -4.07 -4.54 -5.22
CA HIS A 8 -3.85 -5.66 -4.31
C HIS A 8 -3.68 -6.94 -5.11
N ARG A 9 -2.74 -7.79 -4.69
CA ARG A 9 -2.59 -9.15 -5.17
C ARG A 9 -3.08 -10.12 -4.12
N ASP A 10 -4.02 -10.99 -4.48
CA ASP A 10 -4.49 -12.06 -3.61
C ASP A 10 -3.53 -13.27 -3.60
N THR A 11 -3.81 -14.26 -2.74
CA THR A 11 -3.02 -15.48 -2.62
C THR A 11 -3.06 -16.38 -3.85
N ALA A 12 -4.06 -16.22 -4.73
CA ALA A 12 -4.13 -16.88 -6.03
C ALA A 12 -3.34 -16.14 -7.11
N GLY A 13 -2.78 -14.97 -6.78
CA GLY A 13 -1.99 -14.13 -7.67
C GLY A 13 -2.81 -13.18 -8.53
N LYS A 14 -4.12 -13.08 -8.33
CA LYS A 14 -4.98 -12.14 -9.05
C LYS A 14 -4.77 -10.73 -8.53
N VAL A 15 -4.64 -9.77 -9.44
CA VAL A 15 -4.47 -8.36 -9.14
C VAL A 15 -5.82 -7.63 -9.29
N PHE A 16 -6.18 -6.81 -8.30
CA PHE A 16 -7.40 -6.00 -8.31
C PHE A 16 -7.14 -4.59 -7.77
N ASP A 17 -7.97 -3.64 -8.18
CA ASP A 17 -7.80 -2.22 -7.88
C ASP A 17 -8.41 -1.88 -6.50
N GLY A 18 -7.60 -1.32 -5.60
CA GLY A 18 -8.02 -0.89 -4.26
C GLY A 18 -8.85 0.40 -4.24
N GLY A 19 -8.91 1.12 -5.36
CA GLY A 19 -9.83 2.24 -5.56
C GLY A 19 -9.32 3.61 -5.08
N VAL A 20 -8.15 3.68 -4.45
CA VAL A 20 -7.60 4.92 -3.85
C VAL A 20 -6.36 5.38 -4.61
N ASP A 21 -6.32 6.67 -4.92
CA ASP A 21 -5.15 7.37 -5.47
C ASP A 21 -4.39 8.08 -4.35
N PHE A 22 -3.07 7.98 -4.40
CA PHE A 22 -2.13 8.64 -3.49
C PHE A 22 -1.15 9.52 -4.29
N GLY A 23 -0.49 10.43 -3.60
CA GLY A 23 0.67 11.16 -4.11
C GLY A 23 1.97 10.64 -3.48
N PRO A 24 3.15 10.95 -4.05
CA PRO A 24 4.44 10.67 -3.43
C PRO A 24 4.56 11.24 -2.01
N GLU A 25 3.90 12.36 -1.71
CA GLU A 25 3.83 12.98 -0.39
C GLU A 25 3.25 12.07 0.68
N ASP A 26 2.36 11.14 0.33
CA ASP A 26 1.82 10.13 1.25
C ASP A 26 2.87 9.07 1.62
N PHE A 27 3.98 9.02 0.90
CA PHE A 27 5.10 8.08 1.07
C PHE A 27 6.44 8.81 1.21
N ALA A 28 6.47 9.86 2.04
CA ALA A 28 7.67 10.66 2.33
C ALA A 28 8.31 11.32 1.08
N GLY A 29 7.49 11.66 0.08
CA GLY A 29 7.92 12.33 -1.15
C GLY A 29 8.51 11.38 -2.20
N GLN A 30 8.32 10.07 -2.06
CA GLN A 30 8.92 9.06 -2.93
C GLN A 30 7.88 8.13 -3.54
N VAL A 31 8.24 7.45 -4.63
CA VAL A 31 7.47 6.32 -5.14
C VAL A 31 8.07 5.05 -4.51
N PRO A 32 7.32 4.31 -3.68
CA PRO A 32 7.80 3.06 -3.10
C PRO A 32 8.39 2.10 -4.13
N ALA A 33 9.44 1.38 -3.73
CA ALA A 33 10.12 0.34 -4.51
C ALA A 33 9.62 -1.06 -4.15
N ILE A 34 9.97 -2.03 -4.99
CA ILE A 34 9.66 -3.44 -4.69
C ILE A 34 10.46 -3.87 -3.46
N GLY A 35 9.77 -4.50 -2.50
CA GLY A 35 10.31 -4.89 -1.20
C GLY A 35 10.01 -3.89 -0.09
N ASP A 36 9.62 -2.66 -0.42
CA ASP A 36 9.22 -1.68 0.59
C ASP A 36 7.93 -2.13 1.28
N MET A 37 7.86 -1.85 2.58
CA MET A 37 6.67 -2.06 3.40
C MET A 37 5.97 -0.73 3.64
N ILE A 38 4.68 -0.71 3.43
CA ILE A 38 3.80 0.43 3.64
C ILE A 38 2.83 0.06 4.76
N LEU A 39 2.81 0.87 5.81
CA LEU A 39 1.75 0.79 6.81
C LEU A 39 0.53 1.50 6.26
N ASN A 40 -0.58 0.78 6.05
CA ASN A 40 -1.80 1.39 5.53
C ASN A 40 -2.23 2.56 6.45
N PRO A 41 -2.34 3.80 5.94
CA PRO A 41 -2.71 4.95 6.75
C PRO A 41 -4.17 4.88 7.25
N GLY A 42 -5.02 4.05 6.64
CA GLY A 42 -6.42 3.85 7.02
C GLY A 42 -6.58 2.82 8.14
N VAL A 43 -6.58 3.25 9.40
CA VAL A 43 -7.10 2.41 10.49
C VAL A 43 -8.63 2.42 10.41
N PRO A 44 -9.32 1.26 10.36
CA PRO A 44 -10.78 1.22 10.35
C PRO A 44 -11.36 2.03 11.52
N VAL A 45 -12.37 2.85 11.24
CA VAL A 45 -13.01 3.72 12.25
C VAL A 45 -13.47 2.88 13.45
N GLY A 46 -13.09 3.29 14.66
CA GLY A 46 -13.43 2.59 15.91
C GLY A 46 -12.37 1.59 16.41
N LYS A 47 -11.30 1.35 15.64
CA LYS A 47 -10.14 0.55 16.10
C LYS A 47 -9.04 1.43 16.67
N LYS A 48 -8.38 0.91 17.70
CA LYS A 48 -7.23 1.53 18.38
C LYS A 48 -6.02 1.56 17.44
N ARG A 49 -5.52 2.76 17.14
CA ARG A 49 -4.36 2.97 16.25
C ARG A 49 -3.06 2.42 16.83
N ASP A 50 -2.97 2.45 18.15
CA ASP A 50 -1.89 1.95 19.01
C ASP A 50 -1.83 0.42 19.11
N ASP A 51 -2.82 -0.31 18.58
CA ASP A 51 -2.76 -1.77 18.50
C ASP A 51 -2.28 -2.18 17.10
N PRO A 52 -1.07 -2.75 16.95
CA PRO A 52 -0.52 -3.11 15.65
C PRO A 52 -1.40 -4.12 14.89
N ARG A 53 -2.22 -4.91 15.58
CA ARG A 53 -3.16 -5.87 14.97
C ARG A 53 -4.33 -5.20 14.25
N ASN A 54 -4.54 -3.91 14.48
CA ASN A 54 -5.55 -3.12 13.79
C ASN A 54 -5.01 -2.41 12.56
N ARG A 55 -3.73 -2.60 12.24
CA ARG A 55 -3.08 -2.07 11.04
C ARG A 55 -3.03 -3.14 9.95
N GLU A 56 -3.08 -2.68 8.72
CA GLU A 56 -2.77 -3.50 7.55
C GLU A 56 -1.38 -3.10 7.05
N ILE A 57 -0.54 -4.08 6.75
CA ILE A 57 0.80 -3.88 6.21
C ILE A 57 0.79 -4.37 4.77
N TRP A 58 1.26 -3.51 3.87
CA TRP A 58 1.36 -3.78 2.45
C TRP A 58 2.82 -3.94 2.07
N THR A 59 3.18 -5.06 1.45
CA THR A 59 4.49 -5.24 0.85
C THR A 59 4.38 -4.97 -0.64
N VAL A 60 5.19 -4.05 -1.17
CA VAL A 60 5.22 -3.78 -2.61
C VAL A 60 5.92 -4.94 -3.32
N VAL A 61 5.19 -5.67 -4.15
CA VAL A 61 5.71 -6.82 -4.91
C VAL A 61 5.86 -6.54 -6.40
N GLY A 62 5.32 -5.42 -6.88
CA GLY A 62 5.42 -5.04 -8.28
C GLY A 62 5.14 -3.56 -8.51
N ARG A 63 5.60 -3.06 -9.67
CA ARG A 63 5.34 -1.68 -10.12
C ARG A 63 5.02 -1.67 -11.60
N VAL A 64 4.00 -0.90 -11.96
CA VAL A 64 3.61 -0.68 -13.34
C VAL A 64 3.65 0.82 -13.60
N PHE A 65 4.60 1.26 -14.41
CA PHE A 65 4.68 2.64 -14.87
C PHE A 65 3.77 2.84 -16.08
N ASN A 66 3.23 4.04 -16.23
CA ASN A 66 2.32 4.38 -17.33
C ASN A 66 1.05 3.51 -17.34
N SER A 67 0.54 3.15 -16.17
CA SER A 67 -0.67 2.32 -16.08
C SER A 67 -1.85 3.01 -16.78
N ARG A 68 -2.64 2.23 -17.54
CA ARG A 68 -3.74 2.74 -18.38
C ARG A 68 -3.30 3.81 -19.40
N ASP A 69 -2.07 3.70 -19.90
CA ASP A 69 -1.44 4.64 -20.82
C ASP A 69 -1.32 6.07 -20.28
N ASN A 70 -1.35 6.24 -18.95
CA ASN A 70 -1.22 7.53 -18.29
C ASN A 70 0.17 7.69 -17.66
N LYS A 71 1.00 8.55 -18.28
CA LYS A 71 2.39 8.82 -17.84
C LYS A 71 2.52 9.45 -16.46
N ASP A 72 1.44 10.05 -15.96
CA ASP A 72 1.41 10.61 -14.63
C ASP A 72 1.12 9.53 -13.56
N TYR A 73 0.80 8.29 -13.94
CA TYR A 73 0.45 7.21 -13.01
C TYR A 73 1.54 6.15 -12.86
N VAL A 74 1.74 5.73 -11.61
CA VAL A 74 2.42 4.50 -11.23
C VAL A 74 1.46 3.65 -10.43
N SER A 75 1.24 2.40 -10.84
CA SER A 75 0.51 1.44 -10.02
C SER A 75 1.49 0.59 -9.21
N LEU A 76 1.32 0.54 -7.90
CA LEU A 76 2.01 -0.38 -7.01
C LEU A 76 1.15 -1.63 -6.83
N ILE A 77 1.74 -2.80 -7.04
CA ILE A 77 1.10 -4.07 -6.72
C ILE A 77 1.58 -4.45 -5.32
N VAL A 78 0.65 -4.62 -4.40
CA VAL A 78 0.94 -4.95 -2.99
C VAL A 78 0.34 -6.28 -2.59
N GLU A 79 1.05 -7.01 -1.74
CA GLU A 79 0.49 -8.10 -0.95
C GLU A 79 0.19 -7.57 0.46
N SER A 80 -1.06 -7.75 0.90
CA SER A 80 -1.52 -7.29 2.20
C SER A 80 -1.41 -8.39 3.24
N ARG A 81 -1.10 -8.01 4.48
CA ARG A 81 -1.30 -8.84 5.67
C ARG A 81 -1.79 -8.00 6.83
N ASP A 82 -2.48 -8.65 7.76
CA ASP A 82 -2.76 -8.05 9.05
C ASP A 82 -1.45 -7.85 9.84
N GLY A 83 -1.38 -6.76 10.59
CA GLY A 83 -0.33 -6.55 11.58
C GLY A 83 -0.42 -7.57 12.72
N THR A 84 0.71 -7.83 13.35
CA THR A 84 0.82 -8.76 14.49
C THR A 84 1.47 -8.06 15.67
N LEU A 85 1.51 -8.70 16.84
CA LEU A 85 2.24 -8.15 17.99
C LEU A 85 3.76 -8.05 17.76
N ALA A 86 4.30 -8.78 16.78
CA ALA A 86 5.69 -8.63 16.38
C ALA A 86 5.97 -7.32 15.62
N ASP A 87 4.92 -6.65 15.16
CA ASP A 87 4.97 -5.40 14.40
C ASP A 87 4.80 -4.16 15.30
N ASP A 88 4.98 -4.28 16.62
CA ASP A 88 4.80 -3.20 17.60
C ASP A 88 5.62 -1.93 17.29
N ALA A 89 6.77 -2.09 16.63
CA ALA A 89 7.59 -0.97 16.17
C ALA A 89 6.91 -0.10 15.10
N PHE A 90 5.82 -0.57 14.47
CA PHE A 90 5.04 0.15 13.46
C PHE A 90 3.70 0.70 14.01
N ALA A 91 3.38 0.49 15.29
CA ALA A 91 2.08 0.85 15.90
C ALA A 91 1.90 2.35 16.14
#